data_AF-A0A3D2N9F1-F1
#
_entry.id   AF-A0A3D2N9F1-F1
#
_cell.length_a   1.000
_cell.length_b   1.000
_cell.length_c   1.000
_cell.angle_alpha   90.00
_cell.angle_beta   90.00
_cell.angle_gamma   90.00
#
_symmetry.space_group_name_H-M   'P 1'
#
loop_
_entity.id
_entity.type
_entity.pdbx_description
1 polymer ?
#
loop_
_entity_poly.entity_id
_entity_poly.type
_entity_poly.pdbx_seq_one_letter_code
_entity_poly.pdbx_strand_id
1 'polypeptide(L)'
;MGKGNFLKRSLACVSAAVMILSGSVLPTATAAVIDKDNPNNYHNYAEALQLALCFYDANKCGDEVADDGYYSWRANCHVKDGVIPLTPMTPMPEVGKGKTDDQLKEDQGLGAGDDGKTKPDLGDDDPYLYVGVNMSQEFIDKNKEYLDPDGDGTLDLTGGWHDAGDHVKFGLPGSYSASTIGWGYYEFRDSYKELGLDKHVEDELHWINDYFMKVTFLDDKDNVVAYCYQVGEGNNDHNYWCA
;
A
#
# COMPACT_ATOMS: atom_id res chain seq x y z
N MET A 1 -13.50 -15.74 -68.61
CA MET A 1 -12.78 -16.69 -67.75
C MET A 1 -11.37 -16.17 -67.53
N GLY A 2 -10.98 -15.89 -66.28
CA GLY A 2 -9.59 -15.52 -66.01
C GLY A 2 -9.41 -14.58 -64.81
N LYS A 3 -9.30 -15.20 -63.62
CA LYS A 3 -8.37 -14.84 -62.54
C LYS A 3 -8.28 -13.36 -62.15
N GLY A 4 -9.18 -12.91 -61.29
CA GLY A 4 -9.04 -11.62 -60.63
C GLY A 4 -10.10 -11.43 -59.55
N ASN A 5 -10.01 -12.19 -58.46
CA ASN A 5 -10.58 -11.80 -57.15
C ASN A 5 -10.29 -12.78 -55.98
N PHE A 6 -9.48 -13.83 -56.19
CA PHE A 6 -9.11 -14.75 -55.10
C PHE A 6 -7.86 -14.34 -54.30
N LEU A 7 -7.20 -13.23 -54.66
CA LEU A 7 -5.96 -12.78 -54.01
C LEU A 7 -6.13 -11.69 -52.95
N LYS A 8 -7.37 -11.32 -52.58
CA LYS A 8 -7.64 -10.28 -51.56
C LYS A 8 -8.31 -10.80 -50.28
N ARG A 9 -8.33 -12.12 -50.07
CA ARG A 9 -8.91 -12.75 -48.87
C ARG A 9 -7.99 -13.70 -48.11
N SER A 10 -6.70 -13.73 -48.44
CA SER A 10 -5.72 -14.59 -47.75
C SER A 10 -4.49 -13.86 -47.20
N LEU A 11 -4.52 -12.53 -47.12
CA LEU A 11 -3.44 -11.74 -46.51
C LEU A 11 -3.83 -11.05 -45.19
N ALA A 12 -4.95 -11.43 -44.59
CA ALA A 12 -5.38 -10.98 -43.26
C ALA A 12 -5.27 -12.06 -42.18
N CYS A 13 -4.83 -13.28 -42.53
CA CYS A 13 -4.71 -14.40 -41.59
C CYS A 13 -3.25 -14.89 -41.38
N VAL A 14 -2.25 -14.19 -41.92
CA VAL A 14 -0.83 -14.50 -41.68
C VAL A 14 -0.17 -13.49 -40.72
N SER A 15 -0.81 -12.36 -40.43
CA SER A 15 -0.33 -11.40 -39.43
C SER A 15 -0.67 -11.80 -37.99
N ALA A 16 -1.52 -12.81 -37.78
CA ALA A 16 -1.95 -13.27 -36.45
C ALA A 16 -1.14 -14.46 -35.90
N ALA A 17 -0.17 -15.00 -36.67
CA ALA A 17 0.59 -16.20 -36.31
C ALA A 17 2.07 -15.94 -35.98
N VAL A 18 2.50 -14.67 -35.87
CA VAL A 18 3.88 -14.31 -35.49
C VAL A 18 3.97 -13.53 -34.16
N MET A 19 2.85 -13.23 -33.49
CA MET A 19 2.84 -12.64 -32.14
C MET A 19 2.60 -13.69 -31.04
N ILE A 20 3.19 -14.89 -31.15
CA ILE A 20 3.15 -15.92 -30.10
C ILE A 20 4.57 -16.33 -29.65
N LEU A 21 5.59 -15.53 -29.98
CA LEU A 21 6.98 -15.81 -29.60
C LEU A 21 7.77 -14.58 -29.12
N SER A 22 7.09 -13.48 -28.79
CA SER A 22 7.57 -12.59 -27.73
C SER A 22 6.86 -13.04 -26.46
N GLY A 23 7.34 -14.16 -25.91
CA GLY A 23 6.95 -14.53 -24.55
C GLY A 23 7.14 -13.29 -23.70
N SER A 24 6.08 -12.89 -23.02
CA SER A 24 6.17 -12.05 -21.84
C SER A 24 7.23 -12.71 -20.96
N VAL A 25 8.45 -12.16 -21.03
CA VAL A 25 9.36 -12.24 -19.90
C VAL A 25 8.61 -11.43 -18.87
N LEU A 26 7.77 -12.11 -18.07
CA LEU A 26 7.50 -11.66 -16.72
C LEU A 26 8.89 -11.26 -16.19
N PRO A 27 9.09 -10.05 -15.65
CA PRO A 27 10.24 -9.84 -14.82
C PRO A 27 10.01 -10.78 -13.63
N THR A 28 10.40 -12.04 -13.76
CA THR A 28 10.90 -12.77 -12.63
C THR A 28 12.04 -11.89 -12.19
N ALA A 29 11.81 -11.07 -11.16
CA ALA A 29 12.88 -10.43 -10.43
C ALA A 29 13.75 -11.58 -9.96
N THR A 30 14.75 -11.93 -10.77
CA THR A 30 15.81 -12.81 -10.33
C THR A 30 16.45 -12.01 -9.23
N ALA A 31 16.23 -12.45 -7.99
CA ALA A 31 16.88 -11.90 -6.82
C ALA A 31 18.39 -11.83 -7.15
N ALA A 32 18.85 -10.63 -7.53
CA ALA A 32 20.14 -10.35 -8.16
C ALA A 32 21.35 -10.84 -7.35
N VAL A 33 21.16 -11.33 -6.12
CA VAL A 33 22.26 -11.55 -5.19
C VAL A 33 22.17 -12.82 -4.34
N ILE A 34 21.25 -13.75 -4.60
CA ILE A 34 21.26 -15.03 -3.86
C ILE A 34 22.40 -15.91 -4.38
N ASP A 35 23.51 -15.94 -3.64
CA ASP A 35 24.62 -16.87 -3.87
C ASP A 35 24.24 -18.28 -3.41
N LYS A 36 23.79 -19.10 -4.37
CA LYS A 36 23.38 -20.49 -4.13
C LYS A 36 24.49 -21.38 -3.59
N ASP A 37 25.75 -21.02 -3.83
CA ASP A 37 26.91 -21.81 -3.42
C ASP A 37 27.37 -21.43 -1.99
N ASN A 38 27.01 -20.23 -1.51
CA ASN A 38 27.35 -19.74 -0.16
C ASN A 38 26.12 -19.19 0.59
N PRO A 39 25.14 -20.04 0.98
CA PRO A 39 23.87 -19.61 1.57
C PRO A 39 23.99 -18.95 2.96
N ASN A 40 25.17 -18.96 3.59
CA ASN A 40 25.43 -18.35 4.91
C ASN A 40 26.48 -17.23 4.82
N ASN A 41 26.59 -16.55 3.67
CA ASN A 41 27.49 -15.42 3.55
C ASN A 41 26.94 -14.20 4.30
N TYR A 42 27.24 -14.11 5.61
CA TYR A 42 26.84 -13.02 6.50
C TYR A 42 27.30 -11.61 6.05
N HIS A 43 28.19 -11.53 5.05
CA HIS A 43 28.70 -10.28 4.50
C HIS A 43 28.14 -9.97 3.10
N ASN A 44 27.11 -10.69 2.65
CA ASN A 44 26.45 -10.40 1.39
C ASN A 44 25.49 -9.20 1.55
N TYR A 45 26.06 -7.99 1.63
CA TYR A 45 25.28 -6.75 1.83
C TYR A 45 24.34 -6.44 0.67
N ALA A 46 24.68 -6.92 -0.53
CA ALA A 46 23.83 -6.76 -1.69
C ALA A 46 22.56 -7.63 -1.58
N GLU A 47 22.67 -8.87 -1.08
CA GLU A 47 21.52 -9.72 -0.78
C GLU A 47 20.71 -9.18 0.39
N ALA A 48 21.39 -8.68 1.43
CA ALA A 48 20.72 -8.04 2.55
C ALA A 48 19.87 -6.84 2.10
N LEU A 49 20.41 -5.98 1.22
CA LEU A 49 19.67 -4.84 0.67
C LEU A 49 18.47 -5.29 -0.16
N GLN A 50 18.65 -6.29 -1.02
CA GLN A 50 17.55 -6.85 -1.80
C GLN A 50 16.42 -7.39 -0.92
N LEU A 51 16.76 -8.21 0.09
CA LEU A 51 15.78 -8.76 1.01
C LEU A 51 15.09 -7.67 1.84
N ALA A 52 15.80 -6.60 2.19
CA ALA A 52 15.23 -5.44 2.86
C ALA A 52 14.19 -4.71 1.99
N LEU A 53 14.37 -4.64 0.66
CA LEU A 53 13.35 -4.10 -0.24
C LEU A 53 12.14 -5.03 -0.34
N CYS A 54 12.37 -6.34 -0.41
CA CYS A 54 11.29 -7.33 -0.44
C CYS A 54 10.38 -7.26 0.80
N PHE A 55 10.90 -6.80 1.96
CA PHE A 55 10.07 -6.57 3.14
C PHE A 55 8.93 -5.57 2.88
N TYR A 56 9.16 -4.53 2.07
CA TYR A 56 8.10 -3.56 1.75
C TYR A 56 7.05 -4.15 0.81
N ASP A 57 7.44 -5.02 -0.13
CA ASP A 57 6.49 -5.79 -0.95
C ASP A 57 5.57 -6.67 -0.09
N ALA A 58 6.06 -7.20 1.03
CA ALA A 58 5.25 -8.01 1.95
C ALA A 58 4.17 -7.18 2.67
N ASN A 59 4.29 -5.86 2.66
CA ASN A 59 3.41 -4.94 3.39
C ASN A 59 2.59 -4.02 2.46
N LYS A 60 2.77 -4.06 1.13
CA LYS A 60 1.90 -3.34 0.17
C LYS A 60 0.42 -3.59 0.42
N CYS A 61 -0.39 -2.55 0.55
CA CYS A 61 -1.83 -2.61 0.82
C CYS A 61 -2.61 -1.98 -0.32
N GLY A 62 -3.83 -2.44 -0.60
CA GLY A 62 -4.71 -1.86 -1.62
C GLY A 62 -5.19 -2.86 -2.67
N ASP A 63 -5.72 -2.31 -3.76
CA ASP A 63 -6.42 -3.01 -4.84
C ASP A 63 -5.55 -3.34 -6.06
N GLU A 64 -4.27 -2.99 -6.03
CA GLU A 64 -3.31 -3.27 -7.11
C GLU A 64 -2.14 -4.16 -6.67
N VAL A 65 -2.16 -4.67 -5.42
CA VAL A 65 -1.06 -5.49 -4.85
C VAL A 65 -0.81 -6.77 -5.66
N ALA A 66 -1.85 -7.33 -6.28
CA ALA A 66 -1.75 -8.54 -7.09
C ALA A 66 -1.24 -8.30 -8.53
N ASP A 67 -1.26 -7.06 -9.01
CA ASP A 67 -1.03 -6.74 -10.42
C ASP A 67 0.47 -6.77 -10.79
N ASP A 68 1.34 -6.46 -9.83
CA ASP A 68 2.79 -6.46 -9.95
C ASP A 68 3.52 -7.14 -8.78
N GLY A 69 2.77 -7.82 -7.90
CA GLY A 69 3.24 -8.30 -6.60
C GLY A 69 4.46 -9.22 -6.68
N TYR A 70 5.51 -8.86 -5.92
CA TYR A 70 6.74 -9.65 -5.80
C TYR A 70 6.50 -11.05 -5.21
N TYR A 71 5.47 -11.20 -4.36
CA TYR A 71 5.13 -12.43 -3.66
C TYR A 71 3.83 -13.04 -4.14
N SER A 72 3.88 -14.32 -4.53
CA SER A 72 2.70 -15.08 -4.96
C SER A 72 1.65 -15.32 -3.87
N TRP A 73 1.98 -15.02 -2.61
CA TRP A 73 1.11 -15.18 -1.45
C TRP A 73 0.54 -13.84 -0.96
N ARG A 74 0.92 -12.72 -1.58
CA ARG A 74 0.26 -11.42 -1.41
C ARG A 74 -0.80 -11.26 -2.49
N ALA A 75 -1.86 -10.52 -2.17
CA ALA A 75 -2.95 -10.20 -3.07
C ALA A 75 -3.57 -8.87 -2.67
N ASN A 76 -4.50 -8.38 -3.49
CA ASN A 76 -5.33 -7.23 -3.18
C ASN A 76 -5.97 -7.41 -1.80
N CYS A 77 -5.84 -6.41 -0.94
CA CYS A 77 -6.29 -6.43 0.44
C CYS A 77 -6.81 -5.05 0.84
N HIS A 78 -7.69 -5.01 1.83
CA HIS A 78 -8.31 -3.76 2.31
C HIS A 78 -8.90 -2.91 1.16
N VAL A 79 -9.43 -3.55 0.13
CA VAL A 79 -10.03 -2.86 -1.04
C VAL A 79 -11.24 -2.00 -0.65
N LYS A 80 -11.82 -2.23 0.54
CA LYS A 80 -12.86 -1.37 1.13
C LYS A 80 -12.33 0.01 1.53
N ASP A 81 -11.01 0.20 1.63
CA ASP A 81 -10.39 1.52 1.76
C ASP A 81 -10.72 2.41 0.56
N GLY A 82 -11.19 1.84 -0.56
CA GLY A 82 -11.60 2.57 -1.77
C GLY A 82 -12.99 3.21 -1.69
N VAL A 83 -13.75 2.91 -0.63
CA VAL A 83 -15.15 3.34 -0.47
C VAL A 83 -15.42 3.80 0.97
N ILE A 84 -14.45 4.45 1.61
CA ILE A 84 -14.60 4.92 3.00
C ILE A 84 -15.68 6.00 3.04
N PRO A 85 -16.77 5.85 3.82
CA PRO A 85 -17.83 6.84 3.85
C PRO A 85 -17.32 8.23 4.25
N LEU A 86 -17.66 9.26 3.46
CA LEU A 86 -17.37 10.66 3.79
C LEU A 86 -18.41 11.19 4.77
N THR A 87 -18.47 10.57 5.94
CA THR A 87 -19.34 10.94 7.06
C THR A 87 -18.54 10.91 8.36
N PRO A 88 -18.83 11.78 9.33
CA PRO A 88 -18.19 11.71 10.63
C PRO A 88 -18.37 10.34 11.28
N MET A 89 -17.31 9.78 11.85
CA MET A 89 -17.36 8.51 12.58
C MET A 89 -18.38 8.58 13.72
N THR A 90 -19.14 7.50 13.90
CA THR A 90 -20.12 7.37 14.99
C THR A 90 -19.96 6.02 15.68
N PRO A 91 -19.51 5.96 16.95
CA PRO A 91 -19.05 7.09 17.76
C PRO A 91 -17.74 7.70 17.23
N MET A 92 -17.45 8.96 17.54
CA MET A 92 -16.11 9.52 17.32
C MET A 92 -15.12 8.87 18.29
N PRO A 93 -13.92 8.47 17.86
CA PRO A 93 -12.93 7.89 18.75
C PRO A 93 -12.49 8.89 19.83
N GLU A 94 -12.45 8.44 21.09
CA GLU A 94 -11.92 9.23 22.19
C GLU A 94 -10.38 9.19 22.14
N VAL A 95 -9.76 10.31 21.76
CA VAL A 95 -8.30 10.44 21.85
C VAL A 95 -7.94 10.72 23.31
N GLY A 96 -7.57 9.67 24.04
CA GLY A 96 -7.01 9.81 25.38
C GLY A 96 -5.72 10.65 25.36
N LYS A 97 -5.44 11.37 26.45
CA LYS A 97 -4.09 11.94 26.61
C LYS A 97 -3.09 10.78 26.64
N GLY A 98 -2.11 10.81 25.75
CA GLY A 98 -1.00 9.86 25.75
C GLY A 98 -0.42 9.77 27.17
N LYS A 99 -0.15 8.55 27.62
CA LYS A 99 0.52 8.31 28.89
C LYS A 99 2.00 8.64 28.72
N THR A 100 2.60 9.34 29.68
CA THR A 100 4.05 9.48 29.75
C THR A 100 4.68 8.12 30.10
N ASP A 101 5.97 7.91 29.83
CA ASP A 101 6.65 6.65 30.18
C ASP A 101 6.46 6.25 31.65
N ASP A 102 6.46 7.22 32.57
CA ASP A 102 6.21 7.00 34.01
C ASP A 102 4.75 6.59 34.34
N GLN A 103 3.84 6.73 33.38
CA GLN A 103 2.42 6.35 33.45
C GLN A 103 2.13 5.06 32.68
N LEU A 104 3.07 4.59 31.87
CA LEU A 104 3.01 3.29 31.21
C LEU A 104 3.33 2.22 32.26
N LYS A 105 2.46 1.21 32.35
CA LYS A 105 2.77 -0.01 33.12
C LYS A 105 3.59 -0.94 32.21
N GLU A 106 4.28 -1.90 32.81
CA GLU A 106 4.99 -2.96 32.07
C GLU A 106 3.99 -3.65 31.13
N ASP A 107 4.15 -3.52 29.80
CA ASP A 107 3.23 -3.88 28.69
C ASP A 107 2.55 -2.72 27.93
N GLN A 108 2.54 -1.50 28.47
CA GLN A 108 1.86 -0.37 27.83
C GLN A 108 2.85 0.39 26.94
N GLY A 109 2.64 0.29 25.63
CA GLY A 109 3.62 0.66 24.58
C GLY A 109 3.64 -0.37 23.46
N LEU A 110 3.16 -1.59 23.77
CA LEU A 110 2.55 -2.51 22.81
C LEU A 110 1.13 -2.00 22.54
N GLY A 111 0.63 -2.15 21.30
CA GLY A 111 -0.75 -1.79 20.95
C GLY A 111 -1.76 -2.38 21.95
N ALA A 112 -2.89 -1.73 22.18
CA ALA A 112 -3.81 -2.07 23.29
C ALA A 112 -4.59 -3.39 23.10
N GLY A 113 -4.06 -4.35 22.33
CA GLY A 113 -4.56 -5.71 22.13
C GLY A 113 -3.87 -6.80 22.97
N ASP A 114 -2.80 -6.52 23.72
CA ASP A 114 -2.01 -7.57 24.41
C ASP A 114 -2.59 -8.05 25.75
N ASP A 115 -3.83 -7.66 26.11
CA ASP A 115 -4.51 -8.24 27.29
C ASP A 115 -5.24 -9.56 26.99
N GLY A 116 -5.18 -10.03 25.74
CA GLY A 116 -5.69 -11.33 25.29
C GLY A 116 -7.21 -11.49 25.43
N LYS A 117 -7.94 -10.42 25.78
CA LYS A 117 -9.41 -10.44 25.82
C LYS A 117 -9.95 -10.07 24.45
N THR A 118 -9.62 -10.96 23.51
CA THR A 118 -10.32 -11.13 22.24
C THR A 118 -11.82 -10.93 22.47
N LYS A 119 -12.40 -9.89 21.87
CA LYS A 119 -13.80 -9.99 21.45
C LYS A 119 -13.77 -10.80 20.16
N PRO A 120 -14.10 -12.10 20.19
CA PRO A 120 -14.23 -12.85 18.96
C PRO A 120 -15.42 -12.25 18.21
N ASP A 121 -15.25 -11.99 16.92
CA ASP A 121 -16.26 -11.43 16.02
C ASP A 121 -16.59 -9.94 16.22
N LEU A 122 -15.64 -9.06 15.90
CA LEU A 122 -16.00 -7.76 15.33
C LEU A 122 -16.44 -7.99 13.87
N GLY A 123 -17.66 -8.47 13.67
CA GLY A 123 -18.26 -8.53 12.34
C GLY A 123 -18.40 -7.13 11.73
N ASP A 124 -18.69 -7.03 10.43
CA ASP A 124 -19.03 -5.76 9.75
C ASP A 124 -20.22 -5.02 10.44
N ASP A 125 -20.94 -5.68 11.35
CA ASP A 125 -22.07 -5.18 12.14
C ASP A 125 -21.71 -4.80 13.59
N ASP A 126 -20.44 -4.80 13.98
CA ASP A 126 -20.05 -4.40 15.34
C ASP A 126 -20.33 -2.91 15.57
N PRO A 127 -21.13 -2.55 16.60
CA PRO A 127 -21.52 -1.17 16.87
C PRO A 127 -20.38 -0.28 17.39
N TYR A 128 -19.21 -0.85 17.67
CA TYR A 128 -17.98 -0.17 18.06
C TYR A 128 -17.00 -0.04 16.89
N LEU A 129 -17.34 -0.50 15.68
CA LEU A 129 -16.54 -0.26 14.49
C LEU A 129 -16.62 1.23 14.11
N TYR A 130 -15.46 1.87 14.03
CA TYR A 130 -15.36 3.24 13.53
C TYR A 130 -15.54 3.24 12.02
N VAL A 131 -16.69 3.71 11.55
CA VAL A 131 -16.98 3.84 10.11
C VAL A 131 -17.04 5.31 9.73
N GLY A 132 -16.21 5.71 8.77
CA GLY A 132 -16.18 7.04 8.19
C GLY A 132 -14.87 7.78 8.42
N VAL A 133 -14.96 9.10 8.63
CA VAL A 133 -13.80 10.01 8.80
C VAL A 133 -13.83 10.74 10.14
N ASN A 134 -12.68 11.21 10.61
CA ASN A 134 -12.58 12.01 11.84
C ASN A 134 -12.84 13.52 11.62
N MET A 135 -13.37 13.90 10.45
CA MET A 135 -13.75 15.27 10.11
C MET A 135 -15.16 15.60 10.63
N SER A 136 -15.40 16.85 11.02
CA SER A 136 -16.74 17.30 11.40
C SER A 136 -17.65 17.42 10.17
N GLN A 137 -18.97 17.29 10.37
CA GLN A 137 -19.93 17.49 9.26
C GLN A 137 -19.80 18.89 8.64
N GLU A 138 -19.59 19.93 9.45
CA GLU A 138 -19.38 21.30 8.96
C GLU A 138 -18.13 21.41 8.05
N PHE A 139 -17.03 20.73 8.40
CA PHE A 139 -15.83 20.70 7.58
C PHE A 139 -16.09 19.97 6.26
N ILE A 140 -16.77 18.82 6.30
CA ILE A 140 -17.14 18.06 5.11
C ILE A 140 -18.02 18.91 4.19
N ASP A 141 -19.10 19.48 4.71
CA ASP A 141 -20.06 20.28 3.94
C ASP A 141 -19.38 21.48 3.27
N LYS A 142 -18.44 22.12 3.97
CA LYS A 142 -17.70 23.28 3.46
C LYS A 142 -16.71 22.92 2.34
N ASN A 143 -16.12 21.72 2.38
CA ASN A 143 -15.03 21.33 1.49
C ASN A 143 -15.43 20.17 0.55
N LYS A 144 -16.72 19.87 0.44
CA LYS A 144 -17.23 18.69 -0.26
C LYS A 144 -16.74 18.61 -1.71
N GLU A 145 -16.68 19.74 -2.40
CA GLU A 145 -16.20 19.80 -3.79
C GLU A 145 -14.74 19.32 -3.98
N TYR A 146 -13.91 19.42 -2.94
CA TYR A 146 -12.50 18.99 -2.96
C TYR A 146 -12.30 17.58 -2.36
N LEU A 147 -13.18 17.17 -1.45
CA LEU A 147 -13.11 15.87 -0.80
C LEU A 147 -13.80 14.77 -1.60
N ASP A 148 -14.89 15.10 -2.29
CA ASP A 148 -15.79 14.19 -3.01
C ASP A 148 -16.24 14.85 -4.32
N PRO A 149 -15.32 15.05 -5.29
CA PRO A 149 -15.60 15.77 -6.53
C PRO A 149 -16.55 15.02 -7.47
N ASP A 150 -16.63 13.69 -7.38
CA ASP A 150 -17.54 12.84 -8.14
C ASP A 150 -18.90 12.64 -7.45
N GLY A 151 -19.00 12.96 -6.17
CA GLY A 151 -20.26 13.06 -5.44
C GLY A 151 -20.83 11.71 -5.02
N ASP A 152 -20.01 10.66 -4.95
CA ASP A 152 -20.44 9.32 -4.56
C ASP A 152 -20.55 9.15 -3.03
N GLY A 153 -20.04 10.14 -2.27
CA GLY A 153 -20.12 10.18 -0.82
C GLY A 153 -19.09 9.32 -0.12
N THR A 154 -18.03 8.90 -0.80
CA THR A 154 -16.93 8.08 -0.26
C THR A 154 -15.56 8.66 -0.61
N LEU A 155 -14.52 8.11 0.01
CA LEU A 155 -13.12 8.44 -0.26
C LEU A 155 -12.38 7.17 -0.71
N ASP A 156 -11.56 7.31 -1.75
CA ASP A 156 -10.55 6.31 -2.09
C ASP A 156 -9.26 6.57 -1.30
N LEU A 157 -9.01 5.70 -0.31
CA LEU A 157 -7.84 5.69 0.54
C LEU A 157 -7.05 4.38 0.40
N THR A 158 -7.24 3.64 -0.70
CA THR A 158 -6.45 2.42 -1.03
C THR A 158 -4.97 2.76 -1.28
N GLY A 159 -4.11 1.75 -1.15
CA GLY A 159 -2.66 1.90 -1.36
C GLY A 159 -1.87 1.95 -0.04
N GLY A 160 -0.57 2.22 -0.19
CA GLY A 160 0.36 2.40 0.92
C GLY A 160 0.87 1.08 1.50
N TRP A 161 1.43 1.13 2.70
CA TRP A 161 1.94 -0.04 3.42
C TRP A 161 1.20 -0.27 4.72
N HIS A 162 0.99 -1.54 5.06
CA HIS A 162 0.79 -2.00 6.43
C HIS A 162 2.01 -1.62 7.28
N ASP A 163 1.77 -1.15 8.51
CA ASP A 163 2.84 -0.56 9.34
C ASP A 163 3.86 -1.60 9.82
N ALA A 164 3.40 -2.72 10.37
CA ALA A 164 4.28 -3.74 10.92
C ALA A 164 3.81 -5.17 10.57
N GLY A 165 3.44 -5.96 11.57
CA GLY A 165 2.77 -7.26 11.39
C GLY A 165 1.25 -7.18 11.56
N ASP A 166 0.74 -5.97 11.81
CA ASP A 166 -0.66 -5.58 11.81
C ASP A 166 -1.03 -5.02 10.42
N HIS A 167 -2.26 -4.51 10.24
CA HIS A 167 -2.72 -3.99 8.94
C HIS A 167 -3.10 -2.51 8.97
N VAL A 168 -2.92 -1.83 10.09
CA VAL A 168 -3.13 -0.38 10.14
C VAL A 168 -2.07 0.35 9.31
N LYS A 169 -2.48 1.44 8.66
CA LYS A 169 -1.57 2.34 7.93
C LYS A 169 -1.31 3.57 8.79
N PHE A 170 -0.25 3.57 9.60
CA PHE A 170 0.10 4.71 10.46
C PHE A 170 0.99 5.72 9.72
N GLY A 171 0.53 6.97 9.60
CA GLY A 171 1.19 7.98 8.75
C GLY A 171 2.56 8.44 9.23
N LEU A 172 2.79 8.53 10.55
CA LEU A 172 4.10 8.95 11.08
C LEU A 172 5.21 7.92 10.77
N PRO A 173 5.11 6.65 11.19
CA PRO A 173 6.11 5.62 10.83
C PRO A 173 6.14 5.34 9.32
N GLY A 174 5.01 5.40 8.61
CA GLY A 174 4.96 5.26 7.16
C GLY A 174 5.75 6.34 6.42
N SER A 175 5.52 7.62 6.74
CA SER A 175 6.26 8.75 6.14
C SER A 175 7.73 8.80 6.55
N TYR A 176 8.05 8.40 7.79
CA TYR A 176 9.43 8.21 8.23
C TYR A 176 10.15 7.14 7.39
N SER A 177 9.51 5.98 7.18
CA SER A 177 10.08 4.89 6.40
C SER A 177 10.29 5.31 4.94
N ALA A 178 9.26 5.88 4.30
CA ALA A 178 9.35 6.36 2.92
C ALA A 178 10.47 7.40 2.73
N SER A 179 10.56 8.38 3.63
CA SER A 179 11.61 9.41 3.57
C SER A 179 13.01 8.85 3.84
N THR A 180 13.14 7.86 4.72
CA THR A 180 14.43 7.23 5.03
C THR A 180 14.94 6.34 3.88
N ILE A 181 14.05 5.55 3.25
CA ILE A 181 14.38 4.79 2.04
C ILE A 181 14.76 5.75 0.91
N GLY A 182 13.95 6.80 0.70
CA GLY A 182 14.21 7.82 -0.32
C GLY A 182 15.54 8.53 -0.10
N TRP A 183 15.88 8.85 1.16
CA TRP A 183 17.18 9.42 1.51
C TRP A 183 18.32 8.44 1.24
N GLY A 184 18.20 7.17 1.64
CA GLY A 184 19.19 6.14 1.35
C GLY A 184 19.42 5.96 -0.15
N TYR A 185 18.35 5.97 -0.95
CA TYR A 185 18.46 5.90 -2.41
C TYR A 185 19.05 7.16 -3.02
N TYR A 186 18.73 8.34 -2.47
CA TYR A 186 19.34 9.60 -2.89
C TYR A 186 20.86 9.61 -2.67
N GLU A 187 21.33 9.19 -1.49
CA GLU A 187 22.77 9.19 -1.15
C GLU A 187 23.56 8.11 -1.89
N PHE A 188 22.99 6.90 -2.04
CA PHE A 188 23.72 5.72 -2.52
C PHE A 188 23.22 5.20 -3.87
N ARG A 189 22.61 6.05 -4.70
CA ARG A 189 21.99 5.68 -5.99
C ARG A 189 22.87 4.80 -6.87
N ASP A 190 24.16 5.09 -6.95
CA ASP A 190 25.10 4.32 -7.78
C ASP A 190 25.24 2.87 -7.30
N SER A 191 25.21 2.62 -5.99
CA SER A 191 25.22 1.25 -5.44
C SER A 191 23.95 0.48 -5.79
N TYR A 192 22.77 1.11 -5.72
CA TYR A 192 21.52 0.47 -6.15
C TYR A 192 21.58 0.09 -7.63
N LYS A 193 22.10 0.97 -8.49
CA LYS A 193 22.26 0.71 -9.93
C LYS A 193 23.26 -0.40 -10.22
N GLU A 194 24.41 -0.40 -9.56
CA GLU A 194 25.45 -1.42 -9.72
C GLU A 194 24.91 -2.81 -9.35
N LEU A 195 24.05 -2.88 -8.33
CA LEU A 195 23.40 -4.11 -7.87
C LEU A 195 22.13 -4.47 -8.66
N GLY A 196 21.66 -3.60 -9.57
CA GLY A 196 20.42 -3.80 -10.32
C GLY A 196 19.15 -3.72 -9.47
N LEU A 197 19.19 -2.99 -8.35
CA LEU A 197 18.08 -2.79 -7.39
C LEU A 197 17.42 -1.42 -7.52
N ASP A 198 17.88 -0.58 -8.46
CA ASP A 198 17.36 0.78 -8.69
C ASP A 198 15.88 0.79 -9.04
N LYS A 199 15.44 -0.13 -9.90
CA LYS A 199 14.01 -0.27 -10.22
C LYS A 199 13.18 -0.68 -9.03
N HIS A 200 13.64 -1.68 -8.26
CA HIS A 200 12.88 -2.19 -7.10
C HIS A 200 12.67 -1.09 -6.05
N VAL A 201 13.71 -0.32 -5.71
CA VAL A 201 13.55 0.79 -4.77
C VAL A 201 12.71 1.94 -5.35
N GLU A 202 12.79 2.22 -6.66
CA GLU A 202 11.92 3.20 -7.31
C GLU A 202 10.46 2.74 -7.29
N ASP A 203 10.17 1.46 -7.54
CA ASP A 203 8.83 0.88 -7.50
C ASP A 203 8.23 1.00 -6.08
N GLU A 204 9.00 0.67 -5.03
CA GLU A 204 8.56 0.87 -3.63
C GLU A 204 8.29 2.34 -3.29
N LEU A 205 9.17 3.24 -3.74
CA LEU A 205 8.99 4.67 -3.51
C LEU A 205 7.80 5.23 -4.28
N HIS A 206 7.55 4.77 -5.51
CA HIS A 206 6.36 5.13 -6.26
C HIS A 206 5.09 4.67 -5.54
N TRP A 207 5.04 3.41 -5.12
CA TRP A 207 3.89 2.84 -4.41
C TRP A 207 3.46 3.69 -3.20
N ILE A 208 4.40 4.02 -2.31
CA ILE A 208 4.07 4.77 -1.09
C ILE A 208 3.81 6.26 -1.35
N ASN A 209 4.49 6.88 -2.32
CA ASN A 209 4.28 8.29 -2.62
C ASN A 209 2.99 8.52 -3.43
N ASP A 210 2.61 7.58 -4.30
CA ASP A 210 1.31 7.61 -4.98
C ASP A 210 0.17 7.53 -3.97
N TYR A 211 0.33 6.70 -2.92
CA TYR A 211 -0.58 6.72 -1.77
C TYR A 211 -0.61 8.09 -1.08
N PHE A 212 0.55 8.69 -0.73
CA PHE A 212 0.57 10.01 -0.08
C PHE A 212 -0.08 11.10 -0.93
N MET A 213 0.11 11.07 -2.25
CA MET A 213 -0.56 11.99 -3.17
C MET A 213 -2.06 11.75 -3.19
N LYS A 214 -2.51 10.49 -3.29
CA LYS A 214 -3.93 10.10 -3.25
C LYS A 214 -4.63 10.58 -1.99
N VAL A 215 -3.98 10.44 -0.83
CA VAL A 215 -4.55 10.84 0.46
C VAL A 215 -4.37 12.32 0.81
N THR A 216 -3.85 13.13 -0.12
CA THR A 216 -3.73 14.58 0.01
C THR A 216 -4.79 15.28 -0.83
N PHE A 217 -5.80 15.85 -0.18
CA PHE A 217 -6.89 16.56 -0.84
C PHE A 217 -6.51 18.03 -1.04
N LEU A 218 -6.53 18.49 -2.29
CA LEU A 218 -6.11 19.83 -2.70
C LEU A 218 -7.30 20.66 -3.19
N ASP A 219 -7.24 21.98 -2.96
CA ASP A 219 -8.14 22.94 -3.61
C ASP A 219 -7.67 23.32 -5.03
N ASP A 220 -8.46 24.10 -5.76
CA ASP A 220 -8.15 24.58 -7.12
C ASP A 220 -6.86 25.42 -7.23
N LYS A 221 -6.23 25.77 -6.10
CA LYS A 221 -5.01 26.58 -6.00
C LYS A 221 -3.86 25.78 -5.40
N ASP A 222 -3.96 24.44 -5.40
CA ASP A 222 -2.96 23.52 -4.86
C ASP A 222 -2.72 23.69 -3.33
N ASN A 223 -3.66 24.27 -2.58
CA ASN A 223 -3.57 24.29 -1.12
C ASN A 223 -4.13 22.99 -0.54
N VAL A 224 -3.44 22.44 0.45
CA VAL A 224 -3.92 21.25 1.18
C VAL A 224 -5.16 21.62 1.98
N VAL A 225 -6.26 20.94 1.66
CA VAL A 225 -7.54 20.99 2.37
C VAL A 225 -7.54 19.98 3.50
N ALA A 226 -7.20 18.73 3.19
CA ALA A 226 -7.15 17.63 4.15
C ALA A 226 -6.05 16.63 3.77
N TYR A 227 -5.58 15.88 4.75
CA TYR A 227 -4.62 14.80 4.57
C TYR A 227 -5.03 13.61 5.44
N CYS A 228 -5.27 12.44 4.82
CA CYS A 228 -5.53 11.23 5.58
C CYS A 228 -4.20 10.62 6.04
N TYR A 229 -3.88 10.78 7.32
CA TYR A 229 -2.64 10.27 7.91
C TYR A 229 -2.80 8.88 8.54
N GLN A 230 -4.00 8.31 8.60
CA GLN A 230 -4.21 6.99 9.18
C GLN A 230 -5.46 6.34 8.61
N VAL A 231 -5.34 5.08 8.21
CA VAL A 231 -6.46 4.21 7.84
C VAL A 231 -6.39 2.96 8.71
N GLY A 232 -7.51 2.62 9.35
CA GLY A 232 -7.59 1.58 10.36
C GLY A 232 -7.49 2.11 11.80
N GLU A 233 -7.91 1.28 12.74
CA GLU A 233 -7.83 1.53 14.18
C GLU A 233 -7.14 0.35 14.85
N GLY A 234 -6.08 0.65 15.62
CA GLY A 234 -5.17 -0.38 16.13
C GLY A 234 -5.84 -1.39 17.06
N ASN A 235 -6.74 -0.97 17.95
CA ASN A 235 -7.37 -1.93 18.86
C ASN A 235 -8.25 -2.93 18.11
N ASN A 236 -8.99 -2.47 17.10
CA ASN A 236 -9.83 -3.33 16.28
C ASN A 236 -8.97 -4.29 15.43
N ASP A 237 -7.93 -3.76 14.77
CA ASP A 237 -7.05 -4.55 13.92
C ASP A 237 -6.24 -5.58 14.70
N HIS A 238 -5.69 -5.21 15.86
CA HIS A 238 -4.82 -6.08 16.68
C HIS A 238 -5.59 -7.22 17.36
N ASN A 239 -6.93 -7.17 17.34
CA ASN A 239 -7.79 -8.28 17.78
C ASN A 239 -8.06 -9.30 16.67
N TYR A 240 -7.54 -9.07 15.46
CA TYR A 240 -7.69 -9.95 14.32
C TYR A 240 -6.34 -10.57 13.92
N TRP A 241 -6.35 -11.86 13.61
CA TRP A 241 -5.19 -12.58 13.09
C TRP A 241 -5.62 -13.47 11.93
N CYS A 242 -5.15 -13.18 10.73
CA CYS A 242 -5.40 -13.98 9.53
C CYS A 242 -4.14 -14.70 9.04
N ALA A 243 -4.36 -15.79 8.30
CA ALA A 243 -3.34 -16.59 7.65
C ALA A 243 -3.63 -16.68 6.15
#